data_AF-A0A822E4H8-F1
#
_entry.id   AF-A0A822E4H8-F1
#
_cell.length_a   1.000
_cell.length_b   1.000
_cell.length_c   1.000
_cell.angle_alpha   90.00
_cell.angle_beta   90.00
_cell.angle_gamma   90.00
#
_symmetry.space_group_name_H-M   'P 1'
#
loop_
_entity.id
_entity.type
_entity.pdbx_description
1 polymer ?
#
loop_
_entity_poly.entity_id
_entity_poly.type
_entity_poly.pdbx_seq_one_letter_code
_entity_poly.pdbx_strand_id
1 'polypeptide(L)'
;MCLKKPISINELTQASRPLRNMLDQIRVQCTLCAQTGLQRGSFVDHVNKICPKSVVSCQAADIKCPWKGPRDELQSHLLTCVFEPLRPVLSSLIAQNRQLIDQVQKHDNEIKKLIQQMHQLQP
;
A
#
# COMPACT_ATOMS: atom_id res chain seq x y z
N MET A 1 -28.00 14.21 -44.03
CA MET A 1 -26.69 14.58 -43.44
C MET A 1 -26.73 14.27 -41.95
N CYS A 2 -25.93 13.33 -41.46
CA CYS A 2 -25.96 12.96 -40.03
C CYS A 2 -25.01 13.88 -39.24
N LEU A 3 -25.58 14.72 -38.36
CA LEU A 3 -24.82 15.53 -37.40
C LEU A 3 -24.37 14.62 -36.25
N LYS A 4 -23.09 14.22 -36.23
CA LYS A 4 -22.53 13.53 -35.06
C LYS A 4 -22.36 14.56 -33.94
N LYS A 5 -23.08 14.36 -32.83
CA LYS A 5 -22.89 15.17 -31.61
C LYS A 5 -21.52 14.84 -30.98
N PRO A 6 -20.87 15.81 -30.32
CA PRO A 6 -19.64 15.54 -29.56
C PRO A 6 -19.93 14.51 -28.47
N ILE A 7 -19.07 13.49 -28.37
CA ILE A 7 -19.17 12.46 -27.32
C ILE A 7 -18.55 13.02 -26.05
N SER A 8 -19.25 12.86 -24.92
CA SER A 8 -18.73 13.20 -23.58
C SER A 8 -17.83 12.08 -23.05
N ILE A 9 -16.84 12.41 -22.22
CA ILE A 9 -15.94 11.43 -21.59
C ILE A 9 -16.73 10.36 -20.80
N ASN A 10 -17.87 10.75 -20.22
CA ASN A 10 -18.72 9.84 -19.44
C ASN A 10 -19.49 8.82 -20.31
N GLU A 11 -19.50 8.99 -21.63
CA GLU A 11 -20.16 8.09 -22.59
C GLU A 11 -19.17 7.10 -23.23
N LEU A 12 -17.89 7.17 -22.84
CA LEU A 12 -16.86 6.27 -23.35
C LEU A 12 -17.04 4.87 -22.75
N THR A 13 -17.20 3.88 -23.64
CA THR A 13 -17.16 2.46 -23.27
C THR A 13 -15.76 1.90 -23.51
N GLN A 14 -15.41 0.81 -22.85
CA GLN A 14 -14.11 0.19 -23.09
C GLN A 14 -14.01 -0.36 -24.52
N ALA A 15 -12.85 -0.19 -25.14
CA ALA A 15 -12.56 -0.74 -26.46
C ALA A 15 -12.80 -2.26 -26.52
N SER A 16 -13.01 -2.82 -27.71
CA SER A 16 -13.18 -4.27 -27.86
C SER A 16 -11.92 -5.05 -27.43
N ARG A 17 -12.06 -6.34 -27.07
CA ARG A 17 -10.90 -7.18 -26.67
C ARG A 17 -9.80 -7.23 -27.75
N PRO A 18 -10.10 -7.41 -29.06
CA PRO A 18 -9.08 -7.39 -30.10
C PRO A 18 -8.33 -6.05 -30.16
N LEU A 19 -9.05 -4.93 -30.05
CA LEU A 19 -8.42 -3.60 -30.05
C LEU A 19 -7.52 -3.40 -28.83
N ARG A 20 -7.96 -3.82 -27.62
CA ARG A 20 -7.10 -3.80 -26.43
C ARG A 20 -5.84 -4.64 -26.62
N ASN A 21 -5.97 -5.86 -27.13
CA ASN A 21 -4.82 -6.74 -27.37
C ASN A 21 -3.83 -6.15 -28.39
N MET A 22 -4.33 -5.46 -29.42
CA MET A 22 -3.49 -4.73 -30.38
C MET A 22 -2.78 -3.55 -29.72
N LEU A 23 -3.50 -2.77 -28.90
CA LEU A 23 -2.92 -1.65 -28.14
C LEU A 23 -1.85 -2.14 -27.15
N ASP A 24 -2.05 -3.28 -26.52
CA ASP A 24 -1.13 -3.84 -25.54
C ASP A 24 0.22 -4.24 -26.16
N GLN A 25 0.24 -4.58 -27.45
CA GLN A 25 1.47 -4.90 -28.19
C GLN A 25 2.27 -3.66 -28.64
N ILE A 26 1.72 -2.45 -28.50
CA ILE A 26 2.43 -1.22 -28.85
C ILE A 26 3.70 -1.10 -28.02
N ARG A 27 4.82 -0.80 -28.71
CA ARG A 27 6.11 -0.58 -28.07
C ARG A 27 6.17 0.84 -27.51
N VAL A 28 6.54 0.94 -26.24
CA VAL A 28 6.67 2.18 -25.49
C VAL A 28 8.05 2.28 -24.84
N GLN A 29 8.40 3.49 -24.42
CA GLN A 29 9.60 3.77 -23.65
C GLN A 29 9.22 4.10 -22.21
N CYS A 30 9.97 3.57 -21.25
CA CYS A 30 9.84 3.93 -19.85
C CYS A 30 10.32 5.35 -19.60
N THR A 31 9.49 6.18 -18.97
CA THR A 31 9.83 7.56 -18.61
C THR A 31 10.77 7.66 -17.41
N LEU A 32 10.89 6.59 -16.60
CA LEU A 32 11.71 6.58 -15.39
C LEU A 32 13.12 6.07 -15.66
N CYS A 33 13.28 4.97 -16.41
CA CYS A 33 14.58 4.35 -16.68
C CYS A 33 15.03 4.42 -18.15
N ALA A 34 14.27 5.10 -19.01
CA ALA A 34 14.52 5.22 -20.44
C ALA A 34 14.52 3.91 -21.25
N GLN A 35 14.21 2.75 -20.64
CA GLN A 35 14.15 1.46 -21.33
C GLN A 35 13.12 1.49 -22.47
N THR A 36 13.56 1.16 -23.69
CA THR A 36 12.74 1.13 -24.89
C THR A 36 12.22 -0.28 -25.19
N GLY A 37 11.22 -0.38 -26.07
CA GLY A 37 10.72 -1.67 -26.55
C GLY A 37 9.78 -2.42 -25.59
N LEU A 38 9.35 -1.77 -24.50
CA LEU A 38 8.37 -2.33 -23.57
C LEU A 38 7.01 -2.43 -24.25
N GLN A 39 6.26 -3.48 -24.00
CA GLN A 39 4.87 -3.55 -24.45
C GLN A 39 4.00 -2.69 -23.54
N ARG A 40 3.05 -1.94 -24.11
CA ARG A 40 2.08 -1.14 -23.36
C ARG A 40 1.35 -1.99 -22.32
N GLY A 41 0.96 -3.22 -22.68
CA GLY A 41 0.30 -4.15 -21.76
C GLY A 41 1.16 -4.55 -20.56
N SER A 42 2.48 -4.62 -20.73
CA SER A 42 3.45 -4.95 -19.67
C SER A 42 4.06 -3.74 -18.98
N PHE A 43 3.67 -2.53 -19.36
CA PHE A 43 4.26 -1.29 -18.82
C PHE A 43 4.00 -1.14 -17.32
N VAL A 44 2.79 -1.46 -16.87
CA VAL A 44 2.43 -1.39 -15.44
C VAL A 44 3.26 -2.38 -14.63
N ASP A 45 3.43 -3.60 -15.13
CA ASP A 45 4.29 -4.60 -14.49
C ASP A 45 5.75 -4.16 -14.46
N HIS A 46 6.25 -3.56 -15.55
CA HIS A 46 7.59 -2.99 -15.58
C HIS A 46 7.76 -1.95 -14.47
N VAL A 47 6.90 -0.93 -14.40
CA VAL A 47 7.01 0.14 -13.39
C VAL A 47 6.94 -0.41 -11.97
N ASN A 48 6.03 -1.35 -11.71
CA ASN A 48 5.78 -1.82 -10.34
C ASN A 48 6.76 -2.89 -9.85
N LYS A 49 7.33 -3.70 -10.75
CA LYS A 49 8.10 -4.89 -10.37
C LYS A 49 9.56 -4.88 -10.84
N ILE A 50 9.85 -4.20 -11.95
CA ILE A 50 11.13 -4.39 -12.67
C ILE A 50 11.95 -3.09 -12.74
N CYS A 51 11.29 -1.94 -12.88
CA CYS A 51 11.95 -0.68 -13.18
C CYS A 51 12.94 -0.30 -12.06
N PRO A 52 14.24 -0.11 -12.38
CA PRO A 52 15.25 0.24 -11.37
C PRO A 52 15.02 1.64 -10.79
N LYS A 53 14.46 2.56 -11.58
CA LYS A 53 14.18 3.94 -11.19
C LYS A 53 12.76 4.14 -10.64
N SER A 54 11.97 3.07 -10.45
CA SER A 54 10.70 3.18 -9.74
C SER A 54 10.95 3.54 -8.29
N VAL A 55 10.24 4.54 -7.76
CA VAL A 55 10.28 4.85 -6.33
C VAL A 55 9.59 3.74 -5.55
N VAL A 56 10.32 3.10 -4.65
CA VAL A 56 9.84 2.06 -3.75
C VAL A 56 10.05 2.47 -2.30
N SER A 57 9.29 1.85 -1.39
CA SER A 57 9.46 2.06 0.05
C SER A 57 10.30 0.91 0.64
N CYS A 58 10.96 1.18 1.76
CA CYS A 58 11.67 0.14 2.52
C CYS A 58 10.70 -0.96 2.99
N GLN A 59 11.20 -2.18 3.19
CA GLN A 59 10.42 -3.29 3.75
C GLN A 59 9.92 -2.95 5.17
N ALA A 60 10.74 -2.23 5.95
CA ALA A 60 10.39 -1.69 7.27
C ALA A 60 9.45 -0.46 7.24
N ALA A 61 8.80 -0.15 6.12
CA ALA A 61 7.82 0.95 6.06
C ALA A 61 6.61 0.71 6.97
N ASP A 62 6.27 -0.56 7.23
CA ASP A 62 5.23 -0.98 8.19
C ASP A 62 5.56 -0.50 9.62
N ILE A 63 6.83 -0.55 10.00
CA ILE A 63 7.37 -0.05 11.27
C ILE A 63 7.96 1.37 11.16
N LYS A 64 7.45 2.16 10.20
CA LYS A 64 7.72 3.60 10.04
C LYS A 64 9.14 3.97 9.59
N CYS A 65 9.86 3.07 8.90
CA CYS A 65 11.03 3.49 8.15
C CYS A 65 10.63 4.59 7.14
N PRO A 66 11.27 5.78 7.17
CA PRO A 66 10.89 6.90 6.31
C PRO A 66 11.45 6.77 4.89
N TRP A 67 12.36 5.81 4.65
CA TRP A 67 13.08 5.71 3.40
C TRP A 67 12.14 5.35 2.24
N LYS A 68 12.23 6.17 1.19
CA LYS A 68 11.65 5.95 -0.14
C LYS A 68 12.67 6.41 -1.16
N GLY A 69 12.92 5.59 -2.17
CA GLY A 69 13.93 5.89 -3.17
C GLY A 69 13.84 4.98 -4.38
N PRO A 70 14.72 5.18 -5.37
CA PRO A 70 14.88 4.29 -6.50
C PRO A 70 15.07 2.82 -6.06
N ARG A 71 14.51 1.88 -6.83
CA ARG A 71 14.62 0.44 -6.55
C ARG A 71 16.07 -0.04 -6.57
N ASP A 72 16.91 0.50 -7.44
CA ASP A 72 18.34 0.17 -7.49
C ASP A 72 19.11 0.61 -6.24
N GLU A 73 18.63 1.62 -5.52
CA GLU A 73 19.21 2.07 -4.25
C GLU A 73 18.70 1.30 -3.02
N LEU A 74 17.60 0.55 -3.15
CA LEU A 74 16.98 -0.19 -2.05
C LEU A 74 17.96 -1.14 -1.37
N GLN A 75 18.78 -1.88 -2.13
CA GLN A 75 19.72 -2.84 -1.55
C GLN A 75 20.79 -2.14 -0.68
N SER A 76 21.28 -0.97 -1.12
CA SER A 76 22.22 -0.16 -0.35
C SER A 76 21.58 0.35 0.94
N HIS A 77 20.33 0.80 0.86
CA HIS A 77 19.57 1.20 2.04
C HIS A 77 19.39 0.04 3.03
N LEU A 78 19.05 -1.17 2.56
CA LEU A 78 18.82 -2.32 3.45
C LEU A 78 20.06 -2.69 4.29
N LEU A 79 21.28 -2.45 3.77
CA LEU A 79 22.52 -2.67 4.51
C LEU A 79 22.73 -1.67 5.67
N THR A 80 22.09 -0.51 5.61
CA THR A 80 22.21 0.58 6.61
C THR A 80 20.90 0.88 7.34
N CYS A 81 19.84 0.12 7.05
CA CYS A 81 18.52 0.33 7.61
C CYS A 81 18.51 -0.03 9.09
N VAL A 82 18.33 0.98 9.95
CA VAL A 82 18.24 0.78 11.40
C VAL A 82 16.93 0.14 11.84
N PHE A 83 15.88 0.21 11.02
CA PHE A 83 14.55 -0.28 11.39
C PHE A 83 14.41 -1.79 11.23
N GLU A 84 15.08 -2.40 10.24
CA GLU A 84 14.97 -3.84 9.99
C GLU A 84 15.48 -4.68 11.18
N PRO A 85 16.65 -4.37 11.79
CA PRO A 85 17.10 -5.05 13.01
C PRO A 85 16.19 -4.82 14.22
N LEU A 86 15.45 -3.71 14.27
CA LEU A 86 14.52 -3.41 15.35
C LEU A 86 13.18 -4.14 15.22
N ARG A 87 12.89 -4.73 14.05
CA ARG A 87 11.61 -5.40 13.75
C ARG A 87 11.20 -6.44 14.83
N PRO A 88 12.07 -7.31 15.35
CA PRO A 88 11.67 -8.30 16.37
C PRO A 88 11.23 -7.63 17.67
N VAL A 89 11.99 -6.63 18.15
CA VAL A 89 11.69 -5.91 19.40
C VAL A 89 10.41 -5.09 19.25
N LEU A 90 10.26 -4.37 18.14
CA LEU A 90 9.05 -3.60 17.85
C LEU A 90 7.82 -4.50 17.73
N SER A 91 7.96 -5.68 17.11
CA SER A 91 6.85 -6.66 17.02
C SER A 91 6.40 -7.14 18.40
N SER A 92 7.37 -7.41 19.29
CA SER A 92 7.08 -7.75 20.69
C SER A 92 6.37 -6.62 21.43
N LEU A 93 6.86 -5.37 21.28
CA LEU A 93 6.25 -4.19 21.92
C LEU A 93 4.84 -3.91 21.41
N ILE A 94 4.59 -4.07 20.11
CA ILE A 94 3.27 -3.91 19.51
C ILE A 94 2.31 -4.97 20.07
N ALA A 95 2.75 -6.22 20.18
CA ALA A 95 1.94 -7.29 20.77
C ALA A 95 1.61 -7.02 22.24
N GLN A 96 2.60 -6.59 23.04
CA GLN A 96 2.39 -6.23 24.44
C GLN A 96 1.43 -5.04 24.60
N ASN A 97 1.60 -3.99 23.80
CA ASN A 97 0.69 -2.84 23.81
C ASN A 97 -0.75 -3.26 23.49
N ARG A 98 -0.94 -4.17 22.54
CA ARG A 98 -2.27 -4.72 22.23
C ARG A 98 -2.86 -5.45 23.43
N GLN A 99 -2.07 -6.31 24.09
CA GLN A 99 -2.51 -7.02 25.29
C GLN A 99 -2.89 -6.06 26.43
N LEU A 100 -2.11 -4.99 26.63
CA LEU A 100 -2.41 -3.98 27.66
C LEU A 100 -3.70 -3.22 27.34
N ILE A 101 -3.93 -2.85 26.07
CA ILE A 101 -5.18 -2.22 25.64
C ILE A 101 -6.38 -3.14 25.94
N ASP A 102 -6.26 -4.43 25.62
CA ASP A 102 -7.31 -5.42 25.87
C ASP A 102 -7.57 -5.58 27.38
N GLN A 103 -6.51 -5.59 28.20
CA GLN A 103 -6.62 -5.64 29.67
C GLN A 103 -7.31 -4.40 30.24
N VAL A 104 -6.93 -3.21 29.78
CA VAL A 104 -7.56 -1.95 30.21
C VAL A 104 -9.05 -1.96 29.89
N GLN A 105 -9.44 -2.37 28.67
CA GLN A 105 -10.85 -2.47 28.30
C GLN A 105 -11.61 -3.49 29.15
N LYS A 106 -10.98 -4.62 29.48
CA LYS A 106 -11.59 -5.64 30.34
C LYS A 106 -11.85 -5.10 31.74
N HIS A 107 -10.84 -4.48 32.36
CA HIS A 107 -10.98 -3.92 33.70
C HIS A 107 -12.00 -2.77 33.74
N ASP A 108 -12.04 -1.92 32.71
CA ASP A 108 -13.07 -0.86 32.58
C ASP A 108 -14.49 -1.44 32.59
N ASN A 109 -14.70 -2.57 31.90
CA ASN A 109 -15.99 -3.23 31.87
C ASN A 109 -16.33 -3.89 33.22
N GLU A 110 -15.35 -4.45 33.92
CA GLU A 110 -15.52 -5.01 35.26
C GLU A 110 -15.87 -3.91 36.28
N ILE A 111 -15.16 -2.78 36.24
CA ILE A 111 -15.45 -1.61 37.07
C ILE A 111 -16.88 -1.12 36.84
N LYS A 112 -17.31 -0.98 35.57
CA LYS A 112 -18.70 -0.58 35.24
C LYS A 112 -19.74 -1.53 35.83
N LYS A 113 -19.50 -2.85 35.77
CA LYS A 113 -20.40 -3.85 36.36
C LYS A 113 -20.47 -3.74 37.88
N LEU A 114 -19.33 -3.57 38.54
CA LEU A 114 -19.27 -3.40 40.00
C LEU A 114 -20.01 -2.13 40.44
N ILE A 115 -19.84 -1.02 39.71
CA ILE A 115 -20.57 0.23 39.97
C ILE A 115 -22.09 0.03 39.83
N GLN A 116 -22.55 -0.73 38.82
CA GLN A 116 -23.98 -1.05 38.67
C GLN A 116 -24.50 -1.89 39.83
N GLN A 117 -23.73 -2.88 40.29
CA GLN A 117 -24.09 -3.70 41.45
C GLN A 117 -24.14 -2.86 42.73
N MET A 118 -23.21 -1.94 42.93
CA MET A 118 -23.23 -1.03 44.09
C MET A 118 -24.48 -0.13 44.10
N HIS A 119 -24.88 0.43 42.95
CA HIS A 119 -26.11 1.22 42.86
C HIS A 119 -27.37 0.41 43.17
N GLN A 120 -27.41 -0.88 42.83
CA GLN A 120 -28.54 -1.77 43.13
C GLN A 120 -28.63 -2.16 44.61
N LEU A 121 -27.55 -1.95 45.37
CA LEU A 121 -27.46 -2.27 46.80
C LEU A 121 -27.63 -1.04 47.72
N GLN A 122 -27.79 0.17 47.15
CA GLN A 122 -28.17 1.35 47.93
C GLN A 122 -29.69 1.35 48.18
N PRO A 123 -30.15 1.41 49.45
CA PRO A 123 -31.57 1.48 49.80
C PRO A 123 -32.22 2.81 49.40
#